data_AF-A0AAU4XU21-F1
#
_entry.id   AF-A0AAU4XU21-F1
#
_cell.length_a   1.000
_cell.length_b   1.000
_cell.length_c   1.000
_cell.angle_alpha   90.00
_cell.angle_beta   90.00
_cell.angle_gamma   90.00
#
_symmetry.space_group_name_H-M   'P 1'
#
loop_
_entity.id
_entity.type
_entity.pdbx_description
1 polymer ?
#
loop_
_entity_poly.entity_id
_entity_poly.type
_entity_poly.pdbx_seq_one_letter_code
_entity_poly.pdbx_strand_id
1 'polypeptide(L)'
;MAGKVIGKGPLRGYLLEEVLAWLLRSSGFEVLTVDDDKDKEPWKVLKEDKNGLLVRGRGAWHQVDALGQFRYVPPFSLPVRLFVEAKYLTTTPVGLPTVRNGHGVIHDVNEGETTTLTAPGTGRPRTRYRYSYAIFSTSGFSPEAQDYALATRYP
;
A
#
# COMPACT_ATOMS: atom_id res chain seq x y z
N MET A 1 -3.63 23.54 22.29
CA MET A 1 -3.17 22.38 21.51
C MET A 1 -1.64 22.39 21.50
N ALA A 2 -0.98 21.55 22.30
CA ALA A 2 0.47 21.45 22.27
C ALA A 2 0.87 20.79 20.95
N GLY A 3 1.51 21.54 20.05
CA GLY A 3 2.00 21.01 18.78
C GLY A 3 3.05 19.94 19.06
N LYS A 4 2.80 18.71 18.60
CA LYS A 4 3.79 17.62 18.65
C LYS A 4 5.00 18.06 17.82
N VAL A 5 6.14 18.29 18.46
CA VAL A 5 7.37 18.64 17.77
C VAL A 5 7.84 17.41 16.98
N ILE A 6 7.70 17.45 15.66
CA ILE A 6 8.17 16.39 14.78
C ILE A 6 9.67 16.59 14.53
N GLY A 7 10.48 15.56 14.81
CA GLY A 7 11.90 15.58 14.50
C GLY A 7 12.18 15.70 13.00
N LYS A 8 13.34 16.24 12.62
CA LYS A 8 13.71 16.47 11.20
C LYS A 8 13.64 15.21 10.32
N GLY A 9 13.99 14.04 10.87
CA GLY A 9 13.95 12.76 10.14
C GLY A 9 12.52 12.35 9.78
N PRO A 10 11.63 12.15 10.76
CA PRO A 10 10.22 11.86 10.50
C PRO A 10 9.53 12.89 9.60
N LEU A 11 9.87 14.17 9.73
CA LEU A 11 9.32 15.22 8.85
C LEU A 11 9.70 15.02 7.38
N ARG A 12 10.93 14.58 7.09
CA ARG A 12 11.37 14.28 5.73
C ARG A 12 10.64 13.08 5.13
N GLY A 13 10.40 12.05 5.95
CA GLY A 13 9.56 10.91 5.57
C GLY A 13 8.16 11.38 5.19
N TYR A 14 7.50 12.09 6.09
CA TYR A 14 6.16 12.64 5.85
C TYR A 14 6.06 13.53 4.60
N LEU A 15 7.05 14.39 4.36
CA LEU A 15 7.08 15.21 3.15
C LEU A 15 7.20 14.36 1.87
N LEU A 16 7.97 13.26 1.90
CA LEU A 16 8.04 12.34 0.78
C LEU A 16 6.69 11.66 0.54
N GLU A 17 6.00 11.23 1.60
CA GLU A 17 4.67 10.63 1.53
C GLU A 17 3.66 11.57 0.86
N GLU A 18 3.64 12.86 1.24
CA GLU A 18 2.77 13.87 0.63
C GLU A 18 3.11 14.15 -0.84
N VAL A 19 4.39 14.18 -1.20
CA VAL A 19 4.82 14.31 -2.60
C VAL A 19 4.34 13.11 -3.42
N LEU A 20 4.46 11.89 -2.88
CA LEU A 20 3.98 10.68 -3.55
C LEU A 20 2.46 10.67 -3.68
N ALA A 21 1.71 11.07 -2.64
CA ALA A 21 0.27 11.21 -2.72
C ALA A 21 -0.14 12.23 -3.80
N TRP A 22 0.57 13.35 -3.92
CA TRP A 22 0.35 14.32 -5.01
C TRP A 22 0.66 13.74 -6.40
N LEU A 23 1.74 12.98 -6.55
CA LEU A 23 2.10 12.31 -7.81
C LEU A 23 1.05 11.27 -8.21
N LEU A 24 0.53 10.49 -7.26
CA LEU A 24 -0.57 9.55 -7.49
C LEU A 24 -1.81 10.27 -8.03
N ARG A 25 -2.24 11.35 -7.35
CA ARG A 25 -3.40 12.15 -7.78
C ARG A 25 -3.21 12.72 -9.19
N SER A 26 -1.99 13.14 -9.51
CA SER A 26 -1.61 13.70 -10.82
C SER A 26 -1.50 12.62 -11.91
N SER A 27 -1.36 11.35 -11.54
CA SER A 27 -1.16 10.22 -12.47
C SER A 27 -2.42 9.37 -12.67
N GLY A 28 -3.60 9.91 -12.35
CA GLY A 28 -4.88 9.22 -12.57
C GLY A 28 -5.30 8.28 -11.44
N PHE A 29 -4.69 8.40 -10.26
CA PHE A 29 -5.17 7.72 -9.05
C PHE A 29 -6.02 8.65 -8.18
N GLU A 30 -6.88 8.04 -7.37
CA GLU A 30 -7.50 8.62 -6.19
C GLU A 30 -6.74 8.12 -4.97
N VAL A 31 -6.31 9.00 -4.07
CA VAL A 31 -5.62 8.59 -2.84
C VAL A 31 -6.66 8.28 -1.79
N LEU A 32 -6.67 7.04 -1.33
CA LEU A 32 -7.67 6.50 -0.41
C LEU A 32 -7.35 6.82 1.04
N THR A 33 -8.41 6.90 1.83
CA THR A 33 -8.44 7.02 3.28
C THR A 33 -9.31 5.91 3.86
N VAL A 34 -9.38 5.81 5.19
CA VAL A 34 -10.26 4.84 5.88
C VAL A 34 -11.74 5.04 5.51
N ASP A 35 -12.15 6.27 5.19
CA ASP A 35 -13.53 6.60 4.87
C ASP A 35 -13.96 6.08 3.49
N ASP A 36 -13.01 5.75 2.62
CA ASP A 36 -13.30 5.19 1.29
C ASP A 36 -13.67 3.71 1.35
N ASP A 37 -13.38 3.04 2.46
CA ASP A 37 -13.89 1.70 2.74
C ASP A 37 -15.29 1.77 3.32
N LYS A 38 -16.28 1.49 2.46
CA LYS A 38 -17.71 1.50 2.81
C LYS A 38 -18.20 0.19 3.43
N ASP A 39 -17.33 -0.81 3.55
CA ASP A 39 -17.69 -2.08 4.18
C ASP A 39 -17.75 -1.93 5.72
N LYS A 40 -18.54 -2.81 6.35
CA LYS A 40 -18.68 -2.89 7.80
C LYS A 40 -17.86 -4.05 8.35
N GLU A 41 -17.49 -4.01 9.62
CA GLU A 41 -16.87 -5.15 10.30
C GLU A 41 -17.74 -6.42 10.15
N PRO A 42 -17.13 -7.61 9.99
CA PRO A 42 -15.69 -7.91 9.96
C PRO A 42 -15.04 -7.72 8.58
N TRP A 43 -15.74 -7.09 7.64
CA TRP A 43 -15.36 -7.00 6.22
C TRP A 43 -14.52 -5.78 5.86
N LYS A 44 -14.11 -4.96 6.83
CA LYS A 44 -13.23 -3.82 6.55
C LYS A 44 -11.88 -4.27 6.00
N VAL A 45 -11.46 -3.66 4.90
CA VAL A 45 -10.11 -3.75 4.32
C VAL A 45 -9.21 -2.63 4.80
N LEU A 46 -9.78 -1.48 5.13
CA LEU A 46 -9.03 -0.30 5.55
C LEU A 46 -9.30 0.03 7.01
N LYS A 47 -8.23 0.35 7.72
CA LYS A 47 -8.28 0.75 9.11
C LYS A 47 -7.28 1.88 9.34
N GLU A 48 -7.64 2.84 10.17
CA GLU A 48 -6.70 3.85 10.63
C GLU A 48 -5.98 3.36 11.90
N ASP A 49 -4.68 3.62 11.96
CA ASP A 49 -3.85 3.43 13.15
C ASP A 49 -3.10 4.71 13.47
N LYS A 50 -2.48 4.77 14.66
CA LYS A 50 -1.69 5.93 15.14
C LYS A 50 -0.59 6.37 14.18
N ASN A 51 -0.13 5.45 13.32
CA ASN A 51 0.98 5.66 12.39
C ASN A 51 0.54 5.73 10.92
N GLY A 52 -0.76 5.69 10.61
CA GLY A 52 -1.27 5.83 9.25
C GLY A 52 -2.33 4.81 8.86
N LEU A 53 -2.53 4.65 7.56
CA LEU A 53 -3.52 3.74 6.99
C LEU A 53 -3.00 2.30 7.02
N LEU A 54 -3.87 1.37 7.40
CA LEU A 54 -3.62 -0.07 7.35
C LEU A 54 -4.50 -0.72 6.29
N VAL A 55 -3.95 -1.68 5.56
CA VAL A 55 -4.64 -2.55 4.60
C VAL A 55 -4.67 -3.97 5.14
N ARG A 56 -5.84 -4.62 5.08
CA ARG A 56 -6.02 -5.99 5.55
C ARG A 56 -5.41 -6.98 4.55
N GLY A 57 -4.49 -7.82 5.03
CA GLY A 57 -4.08 -9.06 4.38
C GLY A 57 -4.70 -10.30 5.02
N ARG A 58 -4.36 -11.47 4.49
CA ARG A 58 -4.85 -12.76 4.98
C ARG A 58 -4.37 -13.03 6.40
N GLY A 59 -3.07 -12.82 6.65
CA GLY A 59 -2.42 -13.08 7.92
C GLY A 59 -2.32 -11.87 8.84
N ALA A 60 -2.22 -10.66 8.29
CA ALA A 60 -1.92 -9.46 9.08
C ALA A 60 -2.59 -8.18 8.55
N TRP A 61 -2.47 -7.11 9.34
CA TRP A 61 -2.72 -5.74 8.86
C TRP A 61 -1.38 -5.10 8.48
N HIS A 62 -1.33 -4.44 7.33
CA HIS A 62 -0.10 -3.86 6.78
C HIS A 62 -0.23 -2.35 6.65
N GLN A 63 0.74 -1.60 7.20
CA GLN A 63 0.78 -0.15 7.06
C GLN A 63 1.19 0.25 5.65
N VAL A 64 0.49 1.25 5.10
CA VAL A 64 0.77 1.84 3.80
C VAL A 64 1.02 3.33 3.95
N ASP A 65 2.03 3.84 3.25
CA ASP A 65 2.39 5.26 3.29
C ASP A 65 1.47 6.09 2.38
N ALA A 66 1.11 5.55 1.22
CA ALA A 66 0.00 6.06 0.41
C ALA A 66 -0.70 4.93 -0.35
N LEU A 67 -2.03 4.94 -0.37
CA LEU A 67 -2.83 3.97 -1.11
C LEU A 67 -3.56 4.67 -2.25
N GLY A 68 -3.17 4.39 -3.49
CA GLY A 68 -3.86 4.92 -4.67
C GLY A 68 -4.85 3.91 -5.23
N GLN A 69 -6.04 4.32 -5.65
CA GLN A 69 -6.93 3.54 -6.51
C GLN A 69 -6.94 4.14 -7.91
N PHE A 70 -6.69 3.33 -8.93
CA PHE A 70 -6.72 3.82 -10.30
C PHE A 70 -8.16 4.19 -10.68
N ARG A 71 -8.37 5.38 -11.24
CA ARG A 71 -9.71 5.92 -11.54
C ARG A 71 -10.49 5.10 -12.56
N TYR A 72 -9.78 4.34 -13.39
CA TYR A 72 -10.37 3.50 -14.42
C TYR A 72 -10.21 2.03 -14.04
N VAL A 73 -11.27 1.26 -14.19
CA VAL A 73 -11.21 -0.19 -14.06
C VAL A 73 -10.96 -0.77 -15.46
N PRO A 74 -9.83 -1.44 -15.71
CA PRO A 74 -9.61 -2.09 -16.99
C PRO A 74 -10.73 -3.12 -17.26
N PRO A 75 -11.28 -3.21 -18.49
CA PRO A 75 -12.28 -4.22 -18.83
C PRO A 75 -11.82 -5.62 -18.43
N PHE A 76 -12.74 -6.42 -17.89
CA PHE A 76 -12.49 -7.80 -17.44
C PHE A 76 -11.39 -7.94 -16.37
N SER A 77 -11.13 -6.87 -15.61
CA SER A 77 -10.17 -6.88 -14.50
C SER A 77 -10.79 -6.38 -13.20
N LEU A 78 -10.04 -6.51 -12.10
CA LEU A 78 -10.40 -5.92 -10.81
C LEU A 78 -9.95 -4.44 -10.79
N PRO A 79 -10.65 -3.57 -10.04
CA PRO A 79 -10.13 -2.25 -9.71
C PRO A 79 -8.72 -2.36 -9.12
N VAL A 80 -7.80 -1.54 -9.63
CA VAL A 80 -6.39 -1.61 -9.26
C VAL A 80 -6.11 -0.63 -8.12
N ARG A 81 -5.47 -1.13 -7.06
CA ARG A 81 -4.91 -0.30 -6.00
C ARG A 81 -3.40 -0.38 -6.00
N LEU A 82 -2.71 0.75 -5.89
CA LEU A 82 -1.27 0.85 -5.76
C LEU A 82 -0.93 1.10 -4.29
N PHE A 83 -0.32 0.11 -3.66
CA PHE A 83 0.25 0.17 -2.33
C PHE A 83 1.64 0.81 -2.42
N VAL A 84 1.79 2.01 -1.86
CA VAL A 84 3.04 2.77 -1.94
C VAL A 84 3.76 2.74 -0.60
N GLU A 85 5.06 2.43 -0.67
CA GLU A 85 6.01 2.57 0.43
C GLU A 85 7.07 3.64 0.08
N ALA A 86 7.34 4.53 1.03
CA ALA A 86 8.26 5.65 0.92
C ALA A 86 9.52 5.38 1.77
N LYS A 87 10.69 5.46 1.15
CA LYS A 87 11.98 5.31 1.82
C LYS A 87 12.82 6.56 1.66
N TYR A 88 12.74 7.44 2.66
CA TYR A 88 13.65 8.57 2.76
C TYR A 88 14.99 8.11 3.35
N LEU A 89 15.97 7.87 2.48
CA LEU A 89 17.33 7.48 2.82
C LEU A 89 18.32 8.44 2.14
N THR A 90 19.43 8.77 2.80
CA THR A 90 20.40 9.76 2.28
C THR A 90 21.66 9.14 1.69
N THR A 91 22.14 8.04 2.28
CA THR A 91 23.46 7.48 1.94
C THR A 91 23.39 6.05 1.45
N THR A 92 22.41 5.28 1.92
CA THR A 92 22.33 3.84 1.64
C THR A 92 21.16 3.58 0.70
N PRO A 93 21.36 2.86 -0.42
CA PRO A 93 20.26 2.47 -1.28
C PRO A 93 19.33 1.48 -0.57
N VAL A 94 18.08 1.40 -1.04
CA VAL A 94 17.16 0.37 -0.59
C VAL A 94 17.69 -1.00 -1.02
N GLY A 95 17.85 -1.90 -0.04
CA GLY A 95 18.39 -3.24 -0.27
C GLY A 95 17.32 -4.30 -0.51
N LEU A 96 17.79 -5.48 -0.92
CA LEU A 96 16.98 -6.66 -1.17
C LEU A 96 15.99 -7.04 -0.03
N PRO A 97 16.35 -6.94 1.27
CA PRO A 97 15.40 -7.30 2.33
C PRO A 97 14.11 -6.47 2.30
N THR A 98 14.20 -5.18 1.99
CA THR A 98 13.02 -4.29 1.91
C THR A 98 12.12 -4.69 0.75
N VAL A 99 12.68 -4.95 -0.43
CA VAL A 99 11.90 -5.37 -1.61
C VAL A 99 11.24 -6.74 -1.40
N ARG A 100 11.95 -7.69 -0.77
CA ARG A 100 11.39 -9.00 -0.40
C ARG A 100 10.23 -8.88 0.59
N ASN A 101 10.38 -8.01 1.59
CA ASN A 101 9.30 -7.74 2.53
C ASN A 101 8.08 -7.17 1.80
N GLY A 102 8.27 -6.16 0.93
CA GLY A 102 7.20 -5.60 0.11
C GLY A 102 6.48 -6.64 -0.75
N HIS A 103 7.23 -7.57 -1.35
CA HIS A 103 6.65 -8.71 -2.09
C HIS A 103 5.80 -9.63 -1.20
N GLY A 104 6.25 -9.93 0.03
CA GLY A 104 5.47 -10.70 1.00
C GLY A 104 4.17 -9.99 1.42
N VAL A 105 4.26 -8.67 1.68
CA VAL A 105 3.10 -7.83 2.03
C VAL A 105 2.05 -7.86 0.92
N ILE A 106 2.45 -7.59 -0.33
CA ILE A 106 1.48 -7.53 -1.43
C ILE A 106 0.86 -8.89 -1.76
N HIS A 107 1.61 -9.97 -1.53
CA HIS A 107 1.09 -11.33 -1.64
C HIS A 107 0.04 -11.60 -0.55
N ASP A 108 0.34 -11.31 0.72
CA ASP A 108 -0.62 -11.47 1.83
C ASP A 108 -1.88 -10.62 1.66
N VAL A 109 -1.75 -9.37 1.18
CA VAL A 109 -2.88 -8.48 0.89
C VAL A 109 -3.77 -9.05 -0.22
N ASN A 110 -3.19 -9.47 -1.35
CA ASN A 110 -3.98 -10.03 -2.45
C ASN A 110 -4.62 -11.38 -2.09
N GLU A 111 -4.01 -12.19 -1.22
CA GLU A 111 -4.61 -13.42 -0.71
C GLU A 111 -5.72 -13.16 0.33
N GLY A 112 -5.63 -12.06 1.08
CA GLY A 112 -6.59 -11.67 2.12
C GLY A 112 -8.01 -11.47 1.60
N GLU A 113 -8.15 -11.13 0.32
CA GLU A 113 -9.44 -10.98 -0.35
C GLU A 113 -10.17 -12.33 -0.60
N THR A 114 -9.49 -13.47 -0.45
CA THR A 114 -10.06 -14.80 -0.73
C THR A 114 -10.72 -15.43 0.51
N THR A 115 -10.22 -15.16 1.72
CA THR A 115 -10.61 -15.87 2.95
C THR A 115 -11.89 -15.35 3.61
N THR A 116 -12.40 -14.19 3.18
CA THR A 116 -13.62 -13.59 3.72
C THR A 116 -14.92 -14.28 3.23
N LEU A 117 -14.84 -15.26 2.34
CA LEU A 117 -16.01 -16.00 1.84
C LEU A 117 -16.58 -17.04 2.82
N THR A 118 -15.91 -17.31 3.95
CA THR A 118 -16.27 -18.41 4.87
C THR A 118 -17.14 -18.01 6.07
N ALA A 119 -17.52 -16.73 6.23
CA ALA A 119 -18.47 -16.38 7.29
C ALA A 119 -19.90 -16.80 6.88
N PRO A 120 -20.62 -17.58 7.70
CA PRO A 120 -21.98 -17.99 7.38
C PRO A 120 -22.92 -16.78 7.37
N GLY A 121 -23.68 -16.58 6.28
CA GLY A 121 -24.97 -15.89 6.35
C GLY A 121 -25.08 -14.46 5.80
N THR A 122 -24.09 -13.88 5.10
CA THR A 122 -24.34 -12.61 4.37
C THR A 122 -23.75 -12.63 2.97
N GLY A 123 -24.60 -12.94 1.98
CA GLY A 123 -24.27 -13.00 0.56
C GLY A 123 -24.05 -11.64 -0.10
N ARG A 124 -23.20 -10.77 0.48
CA ARG A 124 -22.75 -9.56 -0.22
C ARG A 124 -21.37 -9.82 -0.83
N PRO A 125 -21.23 -9.80 -2.16
CA PRO A 125 -19.91 -9.80 -2.79
C PRO A 125 -19.14 -8.57 -2.30
N ARG A 126 -18.05 -8.78 -1.55
CA ARG A 126 -17.09 -7.72 -1.21
C ARG A 126 -16.47 -7.20 -2.50
N THR A 127 -16.23 -5.90 -2.57
CA THR A 127 -15.48 -5.34 -3.71
C THR A 127 -14.06 -5.87 -3.66
N ARG A 128 -13.65 -6.59 -4.70
CA ARG A 128 -12.28 -7.13 -4.80
C ARG A 128 -11.38 -6.13 -5.51
N TYR A 129 -10.14 -6.06 -5.07
CA TYR A 129 -9.13 -5.19 -5.66
C TYR A 129 -7.92 -6.02 -6.07
N ARG A 130 -7.25 -5.61 -7.15
CA ARG A 130 -5.90 -6.07 -7.45
C ARG A 130 -4.92 -5.07 -6.87
N TYR A 131 -4.20 -5.47 -5.83
CA TYR A 131 -3.15 -4.63 -5.26
C TYR A 131 -1.83 -4.86 -6.01
N SER A 132 -1.23 -3.76 -6.45
CA SER A 132 0.16 -3.68 -6.92
C SER A 132 1.00 -2.95 -5.88
N TYR A 133 2.30 -3.21 -5.86
CA TYR A 133 3.21 -2.62 -4.88
C TYR A 133 4.26 -1.74 -5.55
N ALA A 134 4.58 -0.60 -4.95
CA ALA A 134 5.66 0.27 -5.38
C ALA A 134 6.43 0.82 -4.19
N ILE A 135 7.76 0.83 -4.31
CA ILE A 135 8.66 1.49 -3.35
C ILE A 135 9.26 2.70 -4.05
N PHE A 136 9.24 3.84 -3.38
CA PHE A 136 9.95 5.04 -3.82
C PHE A 136 11.07 5.35 -2.85
N SER A 137 12.25 5.67 -3.37
CA SER A 137 13.46 5.90 -2.56
C SER A 137 14.17 7.17 -3.00
N THR A 138 14.65 7.96 -2.03
CA THR A 138 15.49 9.14 -2.30
C THR A 138 16.97 8.79 -2.54
N SER A 139 17.39 7.56 -2.25
CA SER A 139 18.78 7.07 -2.44
C SER A 139 18.90 5.98 -3.50
N GLY A 140 17.82 5.66 -4.22
CA GLY A 140 17.79 4.57 -5.19
C GLY A 140 17.73 3.17 -4.55
N PHE A 141 18.11 2.16 -5.34
CA PHE A 141 17.99 0.73 -5.03
C PHE A 141 19.29 -0.01 -5.36
N SER A 142 19.65 -1.02 -4.57
CA SER A 142 20.80 -1.87 -4.89
C SER A 142 20.52 -2.71 -6.15
N PRO A 143 21.54 -3.14 -6.90
CA PRO A 143 21.34 -3.98 -8.09
C PRO A 143 20.52 -5.23 -7.80
N GLU A 144 20.80 -5.94 -6.70
CA GLU A 144 20.09 -7.17 -6.32
C GLU A 144 18.62 -6.90 -5.99
N ALA A 145 18.32 -5.73 -5.43
CA ALA A 145 16.96 -5.30 -5.15
C ALA A 145 16.17 -5.04 -6.44
N GLN A 146 16.82 -4.43 -7.44
CA GLN A 146 16.24 -4.19 -8.76
C GLN A 146 16.01 -5.51 -9.51
N ASP A 147 17.02 -6.39 -9.53
CA ASP A 147 16.93 -7.70 -10.18
C ASP A 147 15.78 -8.54 -9.60
N TYR A 148 15.66 -8.57 -8.27
CA TYR A 148 14.55 -9.27 -7.60
C TYR A 148 13.19 -8.66 -7.94
N ALA A 149 13.07 -7.32 -7.97
CA ALA A 149 11.83 -6.65 -8.33
C ALA A 149 11.41 -6.93 -9.78
N LEU A 150 12.36 -6.99 -10.71
CA LEU A 150 12.10 -7.33 -12.12
C LEU A 150 11.68 -8.80 -12.27
N ALA A 151 12.38 -9.72 -11.59
CA ALA A 151 12.09 -11.15 -11.64
C ALA A 151 10.71 -11.50 -11.06
N THR A 152 10.26 -10.79 -10.03
CA THR A 152 8.95 -11.04 -9.39
C THR A 152 7.78 -10.34 -10.06
N ARG A 153 8.03 -9.40 -10.98
CA ARG A 153 6.99 -8.69 -11.74
C ARG A 153 6.42 -9.48 -12.92
N TYR A 154 7.13 -10.50 -13.40
CA TYR A 154 6.73 -11.40 -14.48
C TYR A 154 6.43 -12.82 -13.95
N PRO A 155 5.22 -13.10 -13.45
CA PRO A 155 4.65 -14.44 -13.49
C PRO A 155 3.94 -14.72 -14.83
#